data_AF-A0A929UQL6-F1
#
_entry.id   AF-A0A929UQL6-F1
#
_cell.length_a   1.000
_cell.length_b   1.000
_cell.length_c   1.000
_cell.angle_alpha   90.00
_cell.angle_beta   90.00
_cell.angle_gamma   90.00
#
_symmetry.space_group_name_H-M   'P 1'
#
loop_
_entity.id
_entity.type
_entity.pdbx_description
1 polymer ?
#
loop_
_entity_poly.entity_id
_entity_poly.type
_entity_poly.pdbx_seq_one_letter_code
_entity_poly.pdbx_strand_id
1 'polypeptide(L)'
;MFSTIISGSIQGIHSHLIQVEADVSTGLPVFNMVGLLSTEVRESCERVKVALRNSGLSLSPMHITINLSPANIRKSGTGLDLPIALAILCATGHLNEADLENTLVLGEL
;
A
#
# COMPACT_ATOMS: atom_id res chain seq x y z
N MET A 1 1.40 6.92 -12.71
CA MET A 1 0.48 5.76 -12.83
C MET A 1 -0.13 5.58 -11.46
N PHE A 2 -1.45 5.45 -11.36
CA PHE A 2 -2.16 5.59 -10.08
C PHE A 2 -3.13 4.42 -9.88
N SER A 3 -3.29 3.98 -8.63
CA SER A 3 -4.32 3.02 -8.22
C SER A 3 -4.78 3.28 -6.78
N THR A 4 -5.95 2.77 -6.41
CA THR A 4 -6.48 2.85 -5.05
C THR A 4 -7.05 1.52 -4.59
N ILE A 5 -6.53 0.99 -3.47
CA ILE A 5 -7.05 -0.23 -2.83
C ILE A 5 -7.76 0.10 -1.53
N ILE A 6 -8.92 -0.52 -1.32
CA ILE A 6 -9.67 -0.40 -0.06
C ILE A 6 -9.12 -1.39 0.97
N SER A 7 -8.84 -0.87 2.15
CA SER A 7 -8.39 -1.61 3.32
C SER A 7 -9.14 -1.15 4.58
N GLY A 8 -8.73 -1.66 5.73
CA GLY A 8 -9.28 -1.32 7.02
C GLY A 8 -8.19 -1.12 8.07
N SER A 9 -8.52 -0.39 9.13
CA SER A 9 -7.72 -0.35 10.35
C SER A 9 -8.65 -0.31 11.55
N ILE A 10 -8.14 -0.74 12.70
CA ILE A 10 -8.88 -0.74 13.96
C ILE A 10 -8.21 0.25 14.91
N GLN A 11 -9.01 1.14 15.49
CA GLN A 11 -8.60 2.07 16.53
C GLN A 11 -9.50 1.89 17.76
N GLY A 12 -9.00 1.18 18.77
CA GLY A 12 -9.82 0.78 19.92
C GLY A 12 -10.95 -0.15 19.48
N ILE A 13 -12.20 0.29 19.63
CA ILE A 13 -13.40 -0.45 19.20
C ILE A 13 -13.94 -0.02 17.83
N HIS A 14 -13.33 1.00 17.21
CA HIS A 14 -13.79 1.54 15.94
C HIS A 14 -13.00 0.93 14.79
N SER A 15 -13.71 0.57 13.72
CA SER A 15 -13.12 0.24 12.43
C SER A 15 -13.19 1.45 11.50
N HIS A 16 -12.11 1.66 10.75
CA HIS A 16 -12.01 2.73 9.78
C HIS A 16 -11.59 2.14 8.44
N LEU A 17 -12.33 2.50 7.38
CA LEU A 17 -11.88 2.24 6.02
C LEU A 17 -10.66 3.09 5.73
N ILE A 18 -9.65 2.44 5.14
CA ILE A 18 -8.42 3.06 4.71
C ILE A 18 -8.33 2.93 3.19
N GLN A 19 -8.08 4.03 2.50
CA GLN A 19 -7.72 3.98 1.09
C GLN A 19 -6.20 3.98 0.99
N VAL A 20 -5.67 2.94 0.35
CA VAL A 20 -4.25 2.77 0.05
C VAL A 20 -4.04 3.20 -1.39
N GLU A 21 -3.55 4.40 -1.57
CA GLU A 21 -3.33 5.01 -2.88
C GLU A 21 -1.86 4.87 -3.24
N ALA A 22 -1.58 4.34 -4.44
CA ALA A 22 -0.23 4.26 -4.97
C ALA A 22 -0.09 5.16 -6.20
N ASP A 23 0.81 6.14 -6.12
CA ASP A 23 1.28 6.89 -7.29
C ASP A 23 2.70 6.46 -7.64
N VAL A 24 2.86 5.95 -8.86
CA VAL A 24 4.11 5.40 -9.39
C VAL A 24 4.50 6.19 -10.63
N SER A 25 5.70 6.76 -10.60
CA SER A 25 6.28 7.51 -11.72
C SER A 25 7.69 7.02 -12.05
N THR A 26 8.10 7.26 -13.28
CA THR A 26 9.47 6.99 -13.74
C THR A 26 10.43 8.01 -13.13
N GLY A 27 11.61 7.57 -12.70
CA GLY A 27 12.61 8.47 -12.13
C GLY A 27 13.57 7.74 -11.20
N LEU A 28 14.24 8.52 -10.35
CA LEU A 28 15.10 7.95 -9.31
C LEU A 28 14.28 7.06 -8.36
N PRO A 29 14.77 5.85 -8.03
CA PRO A 29 14.05 4.96 -7.14
C PRO A 29 13.91 5.56 -5.74
N VAL A 30 12.67 5.81 -5.36
CA VAL A 30 12.27 6.36 -4.06
C VAL A 30 10.99 5.67 -3.64
N PHE A 31 10.85 5.35 -2.37
CA PHE A 31 9.61 4.82 -1.81
C PHE A 31 9.19 5.68 -0.62
N ASN A 32 8.17 6.49 -0.82
CA ASN A 32 7.65 7.41 0.19
C ASN A 32 6.30 6.94 0.70
N MET A 33 6.06 7.14 2.00
CA MET A 33 4.76 6.91 2.62
C MET A 33 4.26 8.16 3.32
N VAL A 34 3.04 8.57 2.98
CA VAL A 34 2.43 9.84 3.38
C VAL A 34 1.23 9.57 4.30
N GLY A 35 1.12 10.39 5.34
CA GLY A 35 0.02 10.36 6.32
C GLY A 35 0.50 10.27 7.77
N LEU A 36 -0.45 10.08 8.68
CA LEU A 36 -0.18 9.86 10.09
C LEU A 36 0.11 8.37 10.34
N LEU A 37 1.37 7.97 10.22
CA LEU A 37 1.79 6.57 10.22
C LEU A 37 2.55 6.21 11.50
N SER A 38 2.31 5.01 12.02
CA SER A 38 3.19 4.41 13.03
C SER A 38 4.49 3.91 12.42
N THR A 39 5.47 3.56 13.27
CA THR A 39 6.76 3.03 12.80
C THR A 39 6.57 1.69 12.09
N GLU A 40 5.67 0.84 12.58
CA GLU A 40 5.41 -0.48 11.99
C GLU A 40 4.89 -0.37 10.55
N VAL A 41 3.99 0.61 10.30
CA VAL A 41 3.48 0.92 8.96
C VAL A 41 4.57 1.56 8.11
N ARG A 42 5.50 2.32 8.71
CA ARG A 42 6.66 2.86 7.97
C ARG A 42 7.64 1.77 7.51
N GLU A 43 7.75 0.70 8.27
CA GLU A 43 8.59 -0.46 7.93
C GLU A 43 7.93 -1.38 6.90
N SER A 44 6.61 -1.26 6.68
CA SER A 44 5.87 -2.00 5.64
C SER A 44 6.49 -1.84 4.26
N CYS A 45 7.08 -0.69 3.97
CA CYS A 45 7.78 -0.42 2.71
C CYS A 45 8.89 -1.45 2.41
N GLU A 46 9.70 -1.80 3.41
CA GLU A 46 10.76 -2.79 3.21
C GLU A 46 10.19 -4.21 3.09
N ARG A 47 9.18 -4.57 3.89
CA ARG A 47 8.50 -5.87 3.81
C ARG A 47 7.84 -6.09 2.46
N VAL A 48 7.09 -5.09 1.97
CA VAL A 48 6.46 -5.11 0.64
C VAL A 48 7.50 -5.27 -0.46
N LYS A 49 8.60 -4.50 -0.43
CA LYS A 49 9.67 -4.62 -1.43
C LYS A 49 10.28 -6.04 -1.44
N VAL A 50 10.55 -6.60 -0.27
CA VAL A 50 11.09 -7.96 -0.14
C VAL A 50 10.09 -9.01 -0.63
N ALA A 51 8.82 -8.89 -0.26
CA ALA A 51 7.76 -9.82 -0.63
C ALA A 51 7.51 -9.83 -2.14
N LEU A 52 7.44 -8.66 -2.78
CA LEU A 52 7.28 -8.55 -4.24
C LEU A 52 8.48 -9.19 -4.97
N ARG A 53 9.71 -8.89 -4.52
CA ARG A 53 10.93 -9.50 -5.09
C ARG A 53 10.92 -11.02 -4.95
N ASN A 54 10.60 -11.55 -3.77
CA ASN A 54 10.58 -12.98 -3.50
C ASN A 54 9.44 -13.71 -4.25
N SER A 55 8.39 -12.97 -4.64
CA SER A 55 7.28 -13.48 -5.47
C SER A 55 7.60 -13.45 -6.97
N GLY A 56 8.81 -13.08 -7.38
CA GLY A 56 9.21 -12.96 -8.78
C GLY A 56 8.71 -11.69 -9.46
N LEU A 57 8.05 -10.78 -8.72
CA LEU A 57 7.53 -9.50 -9.21
C LEU A 57 8.57 -8.41 -8.97
N SER A 58 9.59 -8.39 -9.83
CA SER A 58 10.64 -7.37 -9.73
C SER A 58 10.15 -6.03 -10.26
N LEU A 59 10.02 -5.05 -9.37
CA LEU A 59 9.71 -3.67 -9.74
C LEU A 59 10.93 -3.02 -10.40
N SER A 60 10.72 -2.36 -11.53
CA SER A 60 11.73 -1.47 -12.11
C SER A 60 12.05 -0.32 -11.15
N PRO A 61 13.24 0.29 -11.23
CA PRO A 61 13.55 1.52 -10.49
C PRO A 61 12.51 2.61 -10.79
N MET A 62 11.66 2.93 -9.80
CA MET A 62 10.54 3.86 -9.93
C MET A 62 10.40 4.69 -8.66
N HIS A 63 9.82 5.89 -8.81
CA HIS A 63 9.43 6.72 -7.70
C HIS A 63 8.00 6.36 -7.28
N ILE A 64 7.88 5.71 -6.13
CA ILE A 64 6.61 5.20 -5.56
C ILE A 64 6.24 6.08 -4.37
N THR A 65 5.02 6.61 -4.38
CA THR A 65 4.42 7.28 -3.23
C THR A 65 3.16 6.56 -2.82
N ILE A 66 3.11 6.12 -1.57
CA ILE A 66 1.92 5.52 -0.97
C ILE A 66 1.27 6.54 -0.06
N ASN A 67 0.00 6.85 -0.31
CA ASN A 67 -0.81 7.70 0.55
C ASN A 67 -1.88 6.87 1.27
N LEU A 68 -2.01 7.05 2.58
CA LEU A 68 -3.00 6.35 3.40
C LEU A 68 -4.07 7.31 3.91
N SER A 69 -5.23 7.31 3.24
CA SER A 69 -6.40 8.13 3.58
C SER A 69 -7.32 7.39 4.56
N PRO A 70 -7.98 8.06 5.52
CA PRO A 70 -7.99 9.51 5.75
C PRO A 70 -6.84 9.99 6.65
N ALA A 71 -6.13 11.06 6.26
CA ALA A 71 -4.84 11.45 6.86
C ALA A 71 -4.88 11.80 8.37
N ASN A 72 -6.06 12.14 8.92
CA ASN A 72 -6.26 12.46 10.32
C ASN A 72 -6.32 11.23 11.25
N ILE A 73 -6.46 10.02 10.69
CA ILE A 73 -6.45 8.77 11.46
C ILE A 73 -5.05 8.19 11.44
N ARG A 74 -4.54 7.81 12.62
CA ARG A 74 -3.25 7.16 12.76
C ARG A 74 -3.35 5.71 12.28
N LYS A 75 -2.55 5.34 11.27
CA LYS A 75 -2.47 3.95 10.79
C LYS A 75 -1.42 3.23 11.61
N SER A 76 -1.78 2.07 12.13
CA SER A 76 -0.93 1.23 12.97
C SER A 76 -1.14 -0.25 12.69
N GLY A 77 -0.14 -1.04 13.06
CA GLY A 77 -0.11 -2.47 12.80
C GLY A 77 0.45 -2.80 11.42
N THR A 78 0.32 -4.07 11.05
CA THR A 78 1.00 -4.73 9.93
C THR A 78 0.03 -5.19 8.84
N GLY A 79 -1.29 -5.12 9.09
CA GLY A 79 -2.32 -5.55 8.14
C GLY A 79 -2.45 -4.71 6.86
N LEU A 80 -1.60 -3.69 6.68
CA LEU A 80 -1.55 -2.83 5.50
C LEU A 80 -0.49 -3.26 4.48
N ASP A 81 0.33 -4.27 4.77
CA ASP A 81 1.41 -4.69 3.86
C ASP A 81 0.83 -5.23 2.55
N LEU A 82 -0.14 -6.15 2.61
CA LEU A 82 -0.81 -6.71 1.44
C LEU A 82 -1.52 -5.65 0.57
N PRO A 83 -2.39 -4.78 1.10
CA PRO A 83 -3.05 -3.77 0.28
C PRO A 83 -2.06 -2.75 -0.32
N ILE A 84 -0.94 -2.44 0.35
CA ILE A 84 0.13 -1.62 -0.25
C ILE A 84 0.76 -2.33 -1.45
N ALA A 85 1.08 -3.62 -1.33
CA ALA A 85 1.62 -4.40 -2.43
C ALA A 85 0.66 -4.45 -3.62
N LEU A 86 -0.64 -4.71 -3.37
CA LEU A 86 -1.66 -4.73 -4.42
C LEU A 86 -1.83 -3.37 -5.10
N ALA A 87 -1.78 -2.27 -4.35
CA ALA A 87 -1.85 -0.93 -4.93
C ALA A 87 -0.69 -0.69 -5.90
N ILE A 88 0.54 -1.08 -5.53
CA ILE A 88 1.69 -0.97 -6.42
C ILE A 88 1.52 -1.84 -7.67
N LEU A 89 1.04 -3.08 -7.51
CA LEU A 89 0.83 -4.00 -8.63
C LEU A 89 -0.25 -3.50 -9.59
N CYS A 90 -1.34 -2.94 -9.09
CA CYS A 90 -2.37 -2.32 -9.91
C CYS A 90 -1.84 -1.07 -10.62
N ALA A 91 -1.14 -0.18 -9.89
CA ALA A 91 -0.58 1.04 -10.45
C ALA A 91 0.49 0.76 -11.51
N THR A 92 1.16 -0.39 -11.46
CA THR A 92 2.16 -0.82 -12.44
C THR A 92 1.59 -1.73 -13.54
N GLY A 93 0.29 -2.02 -13.51
CA GLY A 93 -0.39 -2.84 -14.52
C GLY A 93 -0.14 -4.35 -14.43
N HIS A 94 0.42 -4.84 -13.32
CA HIS A 94 0.56 -6.29 -13.07
C HIS A 94 -0.77 -6.94 -12.68
N LEU A 95 -1.68 -6.15 -12.09
CA LEU A 95 -3.04 -6.56 -11.74
C LEU A 95 -4.03 -5.54 -12.30
N ASN A 96 -5.24 -5.99 -12.62
CA ASN A 96 -6.32 -5.10 -12.99
C ASN A 96 -7.06 -4.63 -11.73
N GLU A 97 -7.19 -3.32 -11.55
CA GLU A 97 -7.90 -2.75 -10.39
C GLU A 97 -9.37 -3.19 -10.34
N ALA A 98 -9.97 -3.48 -11.51
CA ALA A 98 -11.33 -4.00 -11.62
C ALA A 98 -11.53 -5.35 -10.90
N ASP A 99 -10.47 -6.17 -10.77
CA ASP A 99 -10.54 -7.47 -10.08
C ASP A 99 -10.70 -7.30 -8.55
N LEU A 100 -10.45 -6.10 -8.04
CA LEU A 100 -10.54 -5.74 -6.62
C LEU A 100 -11.73 -4.81 -6.33
N GLU A 101 -12.62 -4.60 -7.30
CA GLU A 101 -13.87 -3.87 -7.08
C GLU A 101 -14.70 -4.52 -5.96
N ASN A 102 -15.31 -3.68 -5.12
CA ASN A 102 -16.11 -4.10 -3.97
C ASN A 102 -15.39 -5.06 -3.00
N THR A 103 -14.06 -5.06 -3.00
CA THR A 103 -13.24 -5.91 -2.14
C THR A 103 -12.46 -5.07 -1.15
N LEU A 104 -12.42 -5.52 0.11
CA LEU A 104 -11.55 -4.96 1.14
C LEU A 104 -10.41 -5.94 1.41
N VAL A 105 -9.18 -5.42 1.42
CA VAL A 105 -7.98 -6.25 1.61
C VAL A 105 -7.26 -5.89 2.90
N LEU A 106 -6.90 -6.93 3.66
CA LEU A 106 -6.09 -6.87 4.88
C LEU A 106 -5.10 -8.02 4.86
N GLY A 107 -3.86 -7.78 5.25
CA GLY A 107 -2.86 -8.84 5.34
C GLY A 107 -1.45 -8.34 5.58
N GLU A 108 -0.63 -9.23 6.13
CA GLU A 108 0.81 -9.06 6.33
C GLU A 108 1.58 -9.80 5.22
N LEU A 109 2.84 -9.42 5.00
CA LEU A 109 3.73 -10.02 3.99
C LEU A 109 5.10 -10.40 4.56
#